data_AF-A0A077LWG1-F1
#
_entry.id   AF-A0A077LWG1-F1
#
_cell.length_a   1.000
_cell.length_b   1.000
_cell.length_c   1.000
_cell.angle_alpha   90.00
_cell.angle_beta   90.00
_cell.angle_gamma   90.00
#
_symmetry.space_group_name_H-M   'P 1'
#
loop_
_entity.id
_entity.type
_entity.pdbx_description
1 polymer ?
#
loop_
_entity_poly.entity_id
_entity_poly.type
_entity_poly.pdbx_seq_one_letter_code
_entity_poly.pdbx_strand_id
1 'polypeptide(L)' 'MDPDKIRENRLRRMADRQGLRLVKSRRRDPRALDYGTYMLTDPCTNTVVAWGLQSGYGLSLDEVEARLTEDDE' A
#
# COMPACT_ATOMS: atom_id res chain seq x y z
N MET A 1 -8.20 -16.03 -12.01
CA MET A 1 -7.31 -15.54 -10.93
C MET A 1 -6.99 -14.10 -11.27
N ASP A 2 -7.42 -13.13 -10.45
CA ASP A 2 -7.23 -11.72 -10.77
C ASP A 2 -5.75 -11.34 -10.64
N PRO A 3 -5.11 -10.82 -11.70
CA PRO A 3 -3.68 -10.45 -11.68
C PRO A 3 -3.39 -9.41 -10.58
N ASP A 4 -4.31 -8.47 -10.36
CA ASP A 4 -4.20 -7.47 -9.30
C ASP A 4 -4.21 -8.09 -7.91
N LYS A 5 -4.98 -9.16 -7.69
CA LYS A 5 -4.99 -9.90 -6.43
C LYS A 5 -3.68 -10.63 -6.19
N ILE A 6 -3.05 -11.15 -7.25
CA ILE A 6 -1.71 -11.77 -7.13
C ILE A 6 -0.69 -10.71 -6.74
N ARG A 7 -0.68 -9.56 -7.44
CA ARG A 7 0.24 -8.44 -7.15
C ARG A 7 0.04 -7.93 -5.73
N GLU A 8 -1.19 -7.67 -5.30
CA GLU A 8 -1.50 -7.22 -3.94
C GLU A 8 -0.98 -8.20 -2.87
N ASN A 9 -1.19 -9.50 -3.06
CA ASN A 9 -0.69 -10.51 -2.13
C ASN A 9 0.85 -10.58 -2.10
N ARG A 10 1.51 -10.42 -3.24
CA ARG A 10 2.98 -10.36 -3.31
C ARG A 10 3.51 -9.16 -2.52
N LEU A 11 2.93 -7.97 -2.75
CA LEU A 11 3.35 -6.74 -2.09
C LEU A 11 3.09 -6.75 -0.58
N ARG A 12 1.98 -7.36 -0.13
CA ARG A 12 1.75 -7.59 1.30
C ARG A 12 2.88 -8.39 1.95
N ARG A 13 3.34 -9.46 1.30
CA ARG A 13 4.44 -10.28 1.83
C ARG A 13 5.79 -9.56 1.80
N MET A 14 6.00 -8.65 0.84
CA MET A 14 7.19 -7.80 0.81
C MET A 14 7.17 -6.79 1.96
N ALA A 15 6.06 -6.07 2.12
CA ALA A 15 5.86 -5.17 3.25
C ALA A 15 6.06 -5.90 4.59
N ASP A 16 5.39 -7.03 4.80
CA ASP A 16 5.48 -7.80 6.04
C ASP A 16 6.92 -8.25 6.34
N ARG A 17 7.73 -8.57 5.31
CA ARG A 17 9.16 -8.92 5.48
C ARG A 17 10.02 -7.75 5.93
N GLN A 18 9.66 -6.53 5.54
CA GLN A 18 10.32 -5.30 5.92
C GLN A 18 9.74 -4.70 7.21
N GLY A 19 8.83 -5.42 7.88
CA GLY A 19 8.16 -4.94 9.08
C GLY A 19 7.08 -3.88 8.81
N LEU A 20 6.72 -3.66 7.55
CA LEU A 20 5.66 -2.74 7.13
C LEU A 20 4.34 -3.49 6.90
N ARG A 21 3.25 -2.74 6.83
CA ARG A 21 1.91 -3.25 6.50
C ARG A 21 1.30 -2.46 5.36
N LEU A 22 0.91 -3.18 4.30
CA LEU A 22 0.14 -2.62 3.19
C LEU A 22 -1.35 -2.59 3.53
N VAL A 23 -1.94 -1.39 3.56
CA VAL A 23 -3.36 -1.17 3.86
C VAL A 23 -4.07 -0.59 2.65
N LYS A 24 -5.17 -1.22 2.24
CA LYS A 24 -6.05 -0.72 1.18
C LYS A 24 -7.11 0.22 1.76
N SER A 25 -7.40 1.31 1.05
CA SER A 25 -8.52 2.19 1.40
C SER A 25 -9.83 1.39 1.45
N ARG A 26 -10.57 1.57 2.54
CA ARG A 26 -11.88 0.92 2.76
C ARG A 26 -13.02 1.66 2.06
N ARG A 27 -12.76 2.83 1.47
CA ARG A 27 -13.81 3.60 0.78
C ARG A 27 -14.38 2.78 -0.37
N ARG A 28 -15.71 2.72 -0.40
CA ARG A 28 -16.47 2.01 -1.45
C ARG A 28 -16.98 2.94 -2.55
N ASP A 29 -16.87 4.25 -2.35
CA ASP A 29 -17.31 5.25 -3.33
C ASP A 29 -16.30 5.32 -4.48
N PRO A 30 -16.65 4.88 -5.70
CA PRO A 30 -15.73 4.91 -6.84
C PRO A 30 -15.34 6.32 -7.29
N ARG A 31 -16.08 7.35 -6.86
CA ARG A 31 -15.79 8.76 -7.18
C ARG A 31 -14.80 9.39 -6.21
N ALA A 32 -14.45 8.70 -5.13
CA ALA A 32 -13.48 9.19 -4.17
C ALA A 32 -12.07 9.05 -4.74
N LEU A 33 -11.24 10.09 -4.58
CA LEU A 33 -9.86 10.12 -5.07
C LEU A 33 -8.99 9.01 -4.45
N ASP A 34 -9.36 8.53 -3.26
CA ASP A 34 -8.70 7.47 -2.52
C ASP A 34 -9.32 6.07 -2.77
N TYR A 35 -10.32 5.94 -3.65
CA TYR A 35 -10.94 4.65 -3.95
C TYR A 35 -9.93 3.69 -4.58
N GLY A 36 -9.83 2.48 -4.00
CA GLY A 36 -8.94 1.45 -4.52
C GLY A 36 -7.45 1.71 -4.32
N THR A 37 -7.09 2.80 -3.63
CA THR A 37 -5.70 3.16 -3.34
C THR A 37 -5.16 2.47 -2.09
N TYR A 38 -3.85 2.56 -1.89
CA TYR A 38 -3.11 1.89 -0.83
C TYR A 38 -2.27 2.89 -0.02
N MET A 39 -1.81 2.43 1.14
CA MET A 39 -0.82 3.10 1.98
C MET A 39 0.07 2.05 2.65
N LEU A 40 1.28 2.45 3.03
CA LEU A 40 2.18 1.65 3.85
C LEU A 40 2.24 2.25 5.25
N THR A 41 2.04 1.39 6.26
CA THR A 41 2.10 1.76 7.67
C THR A 41 3.10 0.89 8.40
N ASP A 42 3.81 1.46 9.37
CA ASP A 42 4.59 0.69 10.32
C ASP A 42 3.69 0.29 11.51
N PRO A 43 3.39 -1.01 11.71
CA PRO A 43 2.58 -1.49 12.82
C PRO A 43 3.27 -1.35 14.18
N CYS A 44 4.60 -1.22 14.25
CA CYS A 44 5.35 -1.05 15.51
C CYS A 44 5.17 0.36 16.08
N THR A 45 5.25 1.38 15.23
CA THR A 45 5.08 2.79 15.62
C THR A 45 3.67 3.33 15.37
N ASN A 46 2.83 2.55 14.67
CA ASN A 46 1.51 2.96 14.21
C ASN A 46 1.53 4.26 13.37
N THR A 47 2.59 4.42 12.57
CA THR A 47 2.80 5.59 11.71
C THR A 47 2.58 5.23 10.24
N VAL A 48 2.19 6.22 9.43
CA VAL A 48 2.13 6.06 7.97
C VAL A 48 3.53 6.33 7.43
N VAL A 49 4.10 5.35 6.73
CA VAL A 49 5.45 5.41 6.16
C VAL A 49 5.40 5.92 4.72
N ALA A 50 4.36 5.54 3.97
CA ALA A 50 4.16 6.04 2.62
C ALA A 50 2.67 6.23 2.29
N TRP A 51 2.37 7.38 1.68
CA TRP A 51 1.04 7.77 1.23
C TRP A 51 1.13 8.64 -0.04
N GLY A 52 0.07 8.66 -0.85
CA GLY A 52 0.02 9.43 -2.10
C GLY A 52 -0.81 10.73 -2.02
N LEU A 53 -1.80 10.78 -1.12
CA LEU A 53 -2.71 11.91 -0.93
C LEU A 53 -2.66 12.39 0.52
N GLN A 54 -3.06 13.64 0.75
CA GLN A 54 -3.12 14.26 2.08
C GLN A 54 -4.03 13.50 3.07
N SER A 55 -4.93 12.63 2.58
CA SER A 55 -5.77 11.75 3.38
C SER A 55 -5.04 10.55 3.99
N GLY A 56 -3.75 10.34 3.65
CA GLY A 56 -2.93 9.21 4.11
C GLY A 56 -3.03 7.97 3.23
N TYR A 57 -3.95 7.93 2.28
CA TYR A 57 -4.02 6.93 1.20
C TYR A 57 -3.59 7.53 -0.13
N GLY A 58 -3.56 6.78 -1.22
CA GLY A 58 -3.33 7.35 -2.55
C GLY A 58 -2.29 6.63 -3.40
N LEU A 59 -1.58 5.65 -2.86
CA LEU A 59 -0.60 4.89 -3.63
C LEU A 59 -1.30 3.88 -4.52
N SER A 60 -0.81 3.74 -5.75
CA SER A 60 -1.08 2.61 -6.63
C SER A 60 -0.24 1.38 -6.25
N LEU A 61 -0.57 0.21 -6.81
CA LEU A 61 0.25 -0.99 -6.60
C LEU A 61 1.67 -0.83 -7.16
N ASP A 62 1.83 -0.11 -8.27
CA ASP A 62 3.13 0.16 -8.88
C ASP A 62 4.00 1.06 -7.99
N GLU A 63 3.42 2.10 -7.38
CA GLU A 63 4.15 2.96 -6.43
C GLU A 63 4.52 2.22 -5.14
N VAL A 64 3.63 1.35 -4.64
CA VAL A 64 3.95 0.49 -3.48
C VAL A 64 5.08 -0.47 -3.83
N GLU A 65 5.07 -1.07 -5.03
CA GLU A 65 6.13 -1.96 -5.49
C GLU A 65 7.48 -1.23 -5.58
N ALA A 66 7.50 -0.02 -6.15
CA ALA A 66 8.71 0.79 -6.23
C ALA A 66 9.29 1.05 -4.84
N ARG A 67 8.47 1.53 -3.89
CA ARG A 67 8.93 1.83 -2.53
C ARG A 67 9.45 0.60 -1.79
N LEU A 68 8.74 -0.53 -1.88
CA LEU A 68 9.18 -1.77 -1.24
C LEU A 68 10.41 -2.40 -1.91
N THR A 69 10.77 -1.96 -3.12
CA THR A 69 11.98 -2.44 -3.81
C THR A 69 13.17 -1.52 -3.51
N GLU A 70 12.95 -0.21 -3.38
CA GLU A 70 13.99 0.77 -3.01
C GLU A 70 14.58 0.50 -1.61
N ASP A 71 13.81 -0.06 -0.67
CA ASP A 71 14.28 -0.43 0.68
C ASP A 71 15.06 -1.77 0.75
N ASP A 72 15.16 -2.54 -0.35
CA ASP A 72 15.83 -3.87 -0.39
C ASP A 72 17.30 -3.79 -0.90
N GLU A 73 17.82 -2.60 -1.25
CA GLU A 73 19.22 -2.34 -1.66
C GLU A 73 20.10 -1.80 -0.51
#